data_AF-A0A7W5Z4I8-F1
#
_entry.id   AF-A0A7W5Z4I8-F1
#
_cell.length_a   1.000
_cell.length_b   1.000
_cell.length_c   1.000
_cell.angle_alpha   90.00
_cell.angle_beta   90.00
_cell.angle_gamma   90.00
#
_symmetry.space_group_name_H-M   'P 1'
#
loop_
_entity.id
_entity.type
_entity.pdbx_description
1 polymer ?
#
loop_
_entity_poly.entity_id
_entity_poly.type
_entity_poly.pdbx_seq_one_letter_code
_entity_poly.pdbx_strand_id
1 'polypeptide(L)' 'MTTTSCTGCIFFDDSNKQTASVANTGVCRFNPPAPKADSETVSLWPVVTAEDWCGHFTAQRVAARAA' A
#
# COMPACT_ATOMS: atom_id res chain seq x y z
N MET A 1 17.66 -1.61 9.98
CA MET A 1 17.02 -2.80 9.38
C MET A 1 15.79 -2.33 8.63
N THR A 2 15.69 -2.61 7.34
CA THR A 2 14.46 -2.41 6.57
C THR A 2 13.54 -3.57 6.92
N THR A 3 12.50 -3.32 7.72
CA THR A 3 11.43 -4.30 7.94
C THR A 3 10.68 -4.48 6.62
N THR A 4 10.44 -5.73 6.24
CA THR A 4 9.62 -6.06 5.07
C THR A 4 8.15 -5.85 5.41
N SER A 5 7.72 -4.59 5.38
CA SER A 5 6.33 -4.18 5.59
C SER A 5 5.89 -3.15 4.54
N CYS A 6 4.59 -2.88 4.47
CA CYS A 6 4.02 -1.92 3.53
C CYS A 6 4.66 -0.53 3.66
N THR A 7 4.86 0.02 4.86
CA THR A 7 5.47 1.35 5.07
C THR A 7 6.85 1.52 4.40
N GLY A 8 7.65 0.45 4.30
CA GLY A 8 8.97 0.50 3.65
C GLY A 8 8.97 0.18 2.16
N CYS A 9 7.80 -0.16 1.60
CA CYS A 9 7.66 -0.71 0.25
C CYS A 9 7.26 0.37 -0.78
N ILE A 10 7.83 0.31 -1.98
CA ILE A 10 7.52 1.23 -3.09
C ILE A 10 6.08 1.10 -3.59
N PHE A 11 5.43 -0.03 -3.31
CA PHE A 11 4.06 -0.31 -3.74
C PHE A 11 3.00 0.16 -2.74
N PHE A 12 3.39 0.62 -1.56
CA PHE A 12 2.44 1.13 -0.58
C PHE A 12 2.06 2.57 -0.92
N ASP A 13 0.76 2.81 -0.97
CA ASP A 13 0.17 4.12 -1.23
C ASP A 13 -0.80 4.48 -0.10
N ASP A 14 -0.31 5.28 0.84
CA ASP A 14 -1.05 5.84 1.97
C ASP A 14 -1.84 7.10 1.60
N SER A 15 -1.67 7.60 0.37
CA SER A 15 -2.33 8.81 -0.14
C SER A 15 -3.61 8.49 -0.93
N ASN A 16 -3.99 7.21 -1.01
CA ASN A 16 -5.19 6.77 -1.70
C ASN A 16 -6.47 7.26 -0.99
N LYS A 17 -7.40 7.82 -1.76
CA LYS A 17 -8.68 8.32 -1.22
C LYS A 17 -9.53 7.24 -0.54
N GLN A 18 -9.37 5.96 -0.91
CA GLN A 18 -10.06 4.83 -0.30
C GLN A 18 -9.72 4.67 1.20
N THR A 19 -8.53 5.11 1.62
CA THR A 19 -8.03 4.99 3.01
C THR A 19 -7.91 6.33 3.74
N ALA A 20 -8.36 7.43 3.13
CA ALA A 20 -8.15 8.79 3.66
C ALA A 20 -8.72 9.04 5.08
N SER A 21 -9.65 8.23 5.54
CA SER A 21 -10.28 8.35 6.87
C SER A 21 -9.69 7.40 7.93
N VAL A 22 -8.72 6.56 7.58
CA VAL A 22 -8.19 5.52 8.46
C VAL A 22 -6.68 5.66 8.59
N ALA A 23 -6.23 6.02 9.80
CA ALA A 23 -4.81 6.19 10.10
C ALA A 23 -4.04 4.88 9.92
N ASN A 24 -2.75 4.98 9.53
CA ASN A 24 -1.84 3.85 9.32
C ASN A 24 -2.35 2.81 8.32
N THR A 25 -3.22 3.22 7.39
CA THR A 25 -3.67 2.37 6.30
C THR A 25 -3.38 3.01 4.96
N GLY A 26 -3.21 2.15 3.98
CA GLY A 26 -3.03 2.52 2.58
C GLY A 26 -3.49 1.37 1.71
N VAL A 27 -3.08 1.41 0.45
CA VAL A 27 -3.34 0.33 -0.49
C VAL A 27 -2.04 -0.31 -0.97
N CYS A 28 -2.06 -1.62 -1.19
CA CYS A 28 -0.94 -2.34 -1.79
C CYS A 28 -1.07 -2.35 -3.32
N ARG A 29 -0.28 -1.54 -4.03
CA ARG A 29 -0.33 -1.42 -5.49
C ARG A 29 0.31 -2.59 -6.25
N PHE A 30 0.96 -3.52 -5.55
CA PHE A 30 1.45 -4.75 -6.15
C PHE A 30 0.28 -5.69 -6.51
N ASN A 31 -0.75 -5.72 -5.65
CA ASN A 31 -1.96 -6.50 -5.89
C ASN A 31 -2.98 -5.61 -6.61
N PRO A 32 -3.42 -5.97 -7.83
CA PRO A 32 -4.38 -5.16 -8.58
C PRO A 32 -5.73 -5.07 -7.84
N PRO A 33 -6.58 -4.08 -8.18
CA PRO A 33 -7.93 -3.99 -7.66
C PRO A 33 -8.72 -5.27 -7.91
N ALA A 34 -9.52 -5.66 -6.93
CA ALA A 34 -10.50 -6.73 -7.08
C ALA A 34 -11.92 -6.14 -7.12
N PRO A 35 -12.88 -6.81 -7.78
CA PRO A 35 -14.28 -6.42 -7.73
C PRO A 35 -14.75 -6.29 -6.28
N LYS A 36 -15.52 -5.23 -6.01
CA LYS A 36 -16.17 -5.05 -4.71
C LYS A 36 -17.18 -6.18 -4.52
N ALA A 37 -17.27 -6.74 -3.32
CA ALA A 37 -18.10 -7.93 -3.06
C ALA A 37 -19.58 -7.79 -3.47
N ASP A 38 -20.10 -6.56 -3.54
CA ASP A 38 -21.48 -6.22 -3.91
C ASP A 38 -21.61 -5.55 -5.30
N SER A 39 -20.54 -5.48 -6.08
CA SER A 39 -20.54 -4.79 -7.37
C SER A 39 -19.46 -5.32 -8.32
N GLU A 40 -19.88 -5.87 -9.47
CA GLU A 40 -18.96 -6.27 -10.55
C GLU A 40 -18.43 -5.08 -11.36
N THR A 41 -19.02 -3.89 -11.20
CA THR A 41 -18.63 -2.68 -11.95
C THR A 41 -17.66 -1.79 -11.18
N VAL A 42 -17.51 -2.00 -9.87
CA VAL A 42 -16.58 -1.24 -9.02
C VAL A 42 -15.47 -2.16 -8.56
N SER A 43 -14.21 -1.82 -8.86
CA SER A 43 -13.04 -2.51 -8.32
C SER A 43 -12.33 -1.64 -7.29
N LEU A 44 -11.93 -2.23 -6.18
CA LEU A 44 -11.24 -1.55 -5.08
C LEU A 44 -9.85 -2.13 -4.91
N TRP A 45 -8.90 -1.29 -4.54
CA TRP A 45 -7.58 -1.77 -4.16
C TRP A 45 -7.65 -2.51 -2.82
N PRO A 46 -6.81 -3.52 -2.59
CA PRO A 46 -6.66 -4.12 -1.27
C PRO A 46 -6.17 -3.07 -0.26
N VAL A 47 -6.97 -2.82 0.77
CA VAL A 47 -6.57 -1.99 1.92
C VAL A 47 -5.67 -2.82 2.82
N VAL A 48 -4.56 -2.24 3.24
CA VAL A 48 -3.56 -2.85 4.11
C VAL A 48 -3.13 -1.86 5.19
N THR A 49 -2.63 -2.36 6.31
CA THR A 49 -1.96 -1.55 7.32
C THR A 49 -0.50 -1.27 6.91
N ALA A 50 0.10 -0.29 7.58
CA ALA A 50 1.53 0.02 7.50
C ALA A 50 2.45 -1.20 7.76
N GLU A 51 2.02 -2.10 8.64
CA GLU A 51 2.78 -3.25 9.11
C GLU A 51 2.56 -4.53 8.28
N ASP A 52 1.54 -4.56 7.41
CA ASP A 52 1.22 -5.72 6.59
C ASP A 52 2.34 -6.08 5.60
N TRP A 53 2.37 -7.37 5.18
CA TRP A 53 3.28 -7.88 4.16
C TRP A 53 2.59 -8.88 3.25
N CYS A 54 2.61 -8.60 1.94
CA CYS A 54 1.94 -9.43 0.93
C CYS A 54 2.85 -10.50 0.28
N GLY A 55 4.07 -10.72 0.79
CA GLY A 55 5.07 -11.59 0.17
C GLY A 55 5.95 -10.89 -0.88
N HIS A 56 5.60 -9.67 -1.29
CA HIS A 56 6.40 -8.84 -2.21
C HIS A 56 6.93 -7.58 -1.52
N PHE A 57 8.20 -7.26 -1.76
CA PHE A 57 8.84 -6.08 -1.19
C PHE A 57 9.84 -5.49 -2.18
N THR A 58 9.79 -4.18 -2.37
CA THR A 58 10.85 -3.42 -3.02
C THR A 58 11.03 -2.15 -2.20
N ALA A 59 12.23 -1.95 -1.66
CA ALA A 59 12.48 -0.83 -0.77
C ALA A 59 12.19 0.50 -1.48
N GLN A 60 11.55 1.42 -0.78
CA GLN A 60 11.44 2.80 -1.24
C GLN A 60 12.84 3.37 -1.45
N ARG A 61 13.05 4.09 -2.56
CA ARG A 61 14.29 4.83 -2.76
C ARG A 61 14.30 6.01 -1.79
N VAL A 62 15.06 5.88 -0.71
CA VAL A 62 15.43 7.04 0.10
C VAL A 62 16.38 7.86 -0.76
N ALA A 63 15.90 8.97 -1.32
CA ALA A 63 16.81 9.93 -1.95
C ALA A 63 17.85 10.30 -0.89
N ALA A 64 19.13 10.00 -1.14
CA ALA A 64 20.21 10.43 -0.27
C ALA A 64 20.06 11.95 -0.12
N ARG A 65 19.72 12.41 1.09
CA ARG A 65 19.69 13.83 1.39
C ARG A 65 21.12 14.33 1.15
N ALA A 66 21.29 15.22 0.17
CA ALA A 66 22.54 15.94 -0.01
C ALA A 66 22.86 16.63 1.33
N ALA A 67 24.07 16.37 1.82
CA ALA A 67 24.61 16.93 3.06
C ALA A 67 24.74 18.45 2.98
#